data_AF-A0A8S3E4Q1-F1
#
_entry.id   AF-A0A8S3E4Q1-F1
#
_cell.length_a   1.000
_cell.length_b   1.000
_cell.length_c   1.000
_cell.angle_alpha   90.00
_cell.angle_beta   90.00
_cell.angle_gamma   90.00
#
_symmetry.space_group_name_H-M   'P 1'
#
loop_
_entity.id
_entity.type
_entity.pdbx_description
1 polymer ?
#
loop_
_entity_poly.entity_id
_entity_poly.type
_entity_poly.pdbx_seq_one_letter_code
_entity_poly.pdbx_strand_id
1 'polypeptide(L)' 'STLSAGEWPSVGTNVVAVGWGTLSEGGSLPTTLQQVTVQTVAYQASTCVRTMVNWTVQLCAG' A
#
# COMPACT_ATOMS: atom_id res chain seq x y z
N SER A 1 -7.40 -0.15 -16.94
CA SER A 1 -6.00 0.09 -17.32
C SER A 1 -5.15 -1.00 -16.68
N THR A 2 -4.55 -1.86 -17.49
CA THR A 2 -3.58 -2.86 -17.03
C THR A 2 -2.21 -2.19 -16.96
N LEU A 3 -1.51 -2.30 -15.84
CA LEU A 3 -0.14 -1.79 -15.71
C LEU A 3 0.82 -2.72 -16.44
N SER A 4 1.79 -2.14 -17.16
CA SER A 4 2.88 -2.89 -17.78
C SER A 4 3.85 -3.38 -16.70
N ALA A 5 4.59 -4.46 -16.96
CA ALA A 5 5.65 -4.90 -16.05
C ALA A 5 6.71 -3.79 -15.92
N GLY A 6 6.91 -3.29 -14.69
CA GLY A 6 7.84 -2.19 -14.39
C GLY A 6 7.21 -0.78 -14.35
N GLU A 7 5.90 -0.66 -14.61
CA GLU A 7 5.19 0.62 -14.53
C GLU A 7 4.61 0.84 -13.12
N TRP A 8 4.91 2.00 -12.53
CA TRP A 8 4.33 2.40 -11.24
C TRP A 8 2.86 2.80 -11.41
N PRO A 9 1.96 2.40 -10.50
CA PRO A 9 0.57 2.84 -10.53
C PRO A 9 0.47 4.36 -10.35
N SER A 10 -0.40 5.01 -11.14
CA SER A 10 -0.72 6.44 -10.96
C SER A 10 -1.34 6.70 -9.59
N VAL A 11 -1.25 7.93 -9.07
CA VAL A 11 -1.92 8.34 -7.82
C VAL A 11 -3.43 8.12 -7.92
N GLY A 12 -4.06 7.63 -6.84
CA GLY A 12 -5.49 7.30 -6.79
C GLY A 12 -5.86 5.94 -7.38
N THR A 13 -4.88 5.17 -7.85
CA THR A 13 -5.13 3.81 -8.36
C THR A 13 -5.50 2.89 -7.20
N ASN A 14 -6.63 2.18 -7.34
CA ASN A 14 -7.01 1.13 -6.41
C ASN A 14 -6.01 -0.03 -6.50
N VAL A 15 -5.40 -0.37 -5.37
CA VAL A 15 -4.52 -1.53 -5.19
C VAL A 15 -5.05 -2.39 -4.07
N VAL A 16 -4.69 -3.68 -4.10
CA VAL A 16 -5.18 -4.66 -3.13
C VAL A 16 -4.02 -5.18 -2.30
N ALA A 17 -4.13 -5.06 -0.98
CA ALA A 17 -3.24 -5.70 -0.03
C ALA A 17 -3.95 -6.91 0.60
N VAL A 18 -3.24 -8.03 0.69
CA VAL A 18 -3.72 -9.27 1.31
C VAL A 18 -2.71 -9.80 2.31
N GLY A 19 -3.17 -10.46 3.37
CA GLY A 19 -2.29 -11.11 4.33
C GLY A 19 -2.98 -11.62 5.58
N TRP A 20 -2.16 -12.16 6.48
CA TRP A 20 -2.58 -12.65 7.80
C TRP A 20 -2.00 -11.81 8.94
N GLY A 21 -1.68 -10.54 8.66
CA GLY A 21 -1.20 -9.60 9.68
C GLY A 21 -2.28 -9.31 10.74
N THR A 22 -1.86 -8.72 11.85
CA THR A 22 -2.81 -8.30 12.90
C THR A 22 -3.76 -7.22 12.36
N LEU A 23 -5.04 -7.31 12.70
CA LEU A 23 -6.06 -6.33 12.29
C LEU A 23 -6.06 -5.04 13.14
N SER A 24 -5.31 -5.08 14.25
CA SER A 24 -5.02 -3.94 15.11
C SER A 24 -3.60 -4.07 15.65
N GLU A 25 -3.01 -2.97 16.09
CA GLU A 25 -1.68 -2.99 16.72
C GLU A 25 -1.67 -3.89 17.95
N GLY A 26 -0.71 -4.83 18.03
CA GLY A 26 -0.60 -5.79 19.12
C GLY A 26 -1.72 -6.84 19.20
N GLY A 27 -2.65 -6.88 18.24
CA GLY A 27 -3.75 -7.85 18.21
C GLY A 27 -3.31 -9.27 17.85
N SER A 28 -4.26 -10.20 17.85
CA SER A 28 -4.03 -11.58 17.42
C SER A 28 -3.98 -11.73 15.89
N LEU A 29 -3.30 -12.76 15.40
CA LEU A 29 -3.30 -13.11 13.98
C LEU A 29 -4.63 -13.78 13.57
N PRO A 30 -5.26 -13.36 12.47
CA PRO A 30 -6.47 -14.00 11.95
C PRO A 30 -6.17 -15.39 11.36
N THR A 31 -7.14 -16.30 11.41
CA THR A 31 -7.03 -17.63 10.80
C THR A 31 -7.41 -17.66 9.31
N THR A 32 -8.01 -16.58 8.81
CA THR A 32 -8.41 -16.42 7.41
C THR A 32 -7.62 -15.30 6.74
N LEU A 33 -7.39 -15.43 5.43
CA LEU A 33 -6.74 -14.41 4.63
C LEU A 33 -7.57 -13.13 4.64
N GLN A 34 -6.94 -12.01 4.97
CA GLN A 34 -7.56 -10.69 4.96
C GLN A 34 -7.24 -10.00 3.64
N GLN A 35 -8.15 -9.14 3.19
CA GLN A 35 -8.00 -8.32 1.99
C GLN A 35 -8.49 -6.90 2.27
N VAL A 36 -7.74 -5.91 1.82
CA VAL A 36 -8.15 -4.50 1.81
C VAL A 36 -7.83 -3.88 0.45
N THR A 37 -8.74 -3.04 -0.04
CA THR A 37 -8.50 -2.18 -1.21
C THR A 37 -8.18 -0.79 -0.70
N VAL A 38 -7.04 -0.25 -1.12
CA VAL A 38 -6.56 1.10 -0.77
C VAL A 38 -6.15 1.84 -2.05
N GLN A 39 -5.97 3.15 -1.96
CA GLN A 39 -5.53 3.95 -3.10
C GLN A 39 -4.07 4.34 -2.97
N THR A 40 -3.36 4.38 -4.10
CA THR A 40 -2.01 4.91 -4.15
C THR A 40 -2.00 6.40 -3.81
N VAL A 41 -1.01 6.81 -3.02
CA VAL A 41 -0.88 8.18 -2.52
C VAL A 41 0.30 8.87 -3.21
N ALA A 42 0.14 10.15 -3.53
CA ALA A 42 1.21 10.96 -4.09
C ALA A 42 2.40 11.02 -3.14
N TYR A 43 3.62 10.90 -3.69
CA TYR A 43 4.86 11.08 -2.95
C TYR A 43 4.81 12.32 -2.04
N GLN A 44 4.38 13.47 -2.58
CA GLN A 44 4.39 14.76 -1.87
C GLN A 44 3.36 14.88 -0.75
N ALA A 45 2.48 13.90 -0.55
CA ALA A 45 1.58 13.89 0.59
C ALA A 45 2.40 13.83 1.89
N SER A 46 2.16 14.75 2.82
CA SER A 46 2.93 14.87 4.06
C SER A 46 2.99 13.60 4.91
N THR A 47 1.98 12.72 4.79
CA THR A 47 1.93 11.39 5.40
C THR A 47 2.84 10.37 4.73
N CYS A 48 3.05 10.49 3.42
CA CYS A 48 3.86 9.57 2.62
C CYS A 48 5.36 9.92 2.64
N VAL A 49 5.71 11.21 2.60
CA VAL A 49 7.12 11.65 2.59
C VAL A 49 7.87 11.22 3.86
N ARG A 50 7.16 11.06 4.97
CA ARG A 50 7.82 10.87 6.27
C ARG A 50 8.35 9.46 6.50
N THR A 51 7.89 8.48 5.72
CA THR A 51 8.17 7.04 5.91
C THR A 51 8.98 6.42 4.79
N MET A 52 9.14 7.11 3.66
CA MET A 52 9.92 6.61 2.53
C MET A 52 11.43 6.91 2.72
N VAL A 53 12.24 5.87 2.51
CA VAL A 53 13.71 5.90 2.55
C VAL A 53 14.28 5.93 1.13
N ASN A 54 13.58 5.31 0.16
CA ASN A 54 14.01 5.26 -1.23
C ASN A 54 12.85 5.49 -2.20
N TRP A 55 12.84 6.68 -2.79
CA TRP A 55 11.80 7.19 -3.69
C TRP A 55 11.72 6.50 -5.05
N THR A 56 12.74 5.72 -5.44
CA THR A 56 12.74 5.01 -6.74
C THR A 56 12.20 3.59 -6.63
N VAL A 57 12.04 3.04 -5.42
CA VAL A 57 11.61 1.65 -5.19
C VAL A 57 10.50 1.50 -4.15
N GLN A 58 9.93 2.59 -3.65
CA GLN A 58 8.83 2.59 -2.68
C GLN A 58 7.62 3.34 -3.23
N LEU A 59 6.42 2.87 -2.87
CA LEU A 59 5.14 3.55 -3.07
C LEU A 59 4.38 3.65 -1.75
N CYS A 60 3.47 4.61 -1.64
CA CYS A 60 2.53 4.71 -0.52
C CYS A 60 1.12 4.36 -0.98
N ALA A 61 0.35 3.70 -0.12
CA ALA A 61 -1.07 3.50 -0.30
C ALA A 61 -1.78 3.44 1.07
N GLY A 62 -3.01 3.94 1.15
CA GLY A 62 -3.77 4.00 2.39
C GLY A 62 -5.07 4.79 2.25
#